data_AF-A0A967WG61-F1
#
_entry.id   AF-A0A967WG61-F1
#
_cell.length_a   1.000
_cell.length_b   1.000
_cell.length_c   1.000
_cell.angle_alpha   90.00
_cell.angle_beta   90.00
_cell.angle_gamma   90.00
#
_symmetry.space_group_name_H-M   'P 1'
#
loop_
_entity.id
_entity.type
_entity.pdbx_description
1 polymer ?
#
loop_
_entity_poly.entity_id
_entity_poly.type
_entity_poly.pdbx_seq_one_letter_code
_entity_poly.pdbx_strand_id
1 'polypeptide(L)' 'LTYESERWPGEVHIFVATLDDPEALRPQVHVNVAEKLAWISLDDGLPQKAGFADGDD' A
#
# COMPACT_ATOMS: atom_id res chain seq x y z
N LEU A 1 9.22 11.94 -0.37
CA LEU A 1 9.56 11.19 0.86
C LEU A 1 8.29 10.75 1.57
N THR A 2 7.39 11.69 1.83
CA THR A 2 6.09 11.42 2.43
C THR A 2 4.95 11.79 1.48
N TYR A 3 3.77 11.29 1.79
CA TYR A 3 2.51 11.62 1.15
C TYR A 3 1.43 11.82 2.23
N GLU A 4 0.57 12.81 2.04
CA GLU A 4 -0.58 13.11 2.89
C GLU A 4 -1.81 13.27 2.00
N SER A 5 -2.98 12.91 2.53
CA SER A 5 -4.23 12.96 1.80
C SER A 5 -5.35 13.51 2.67
N GLU A 6 -6.25 14.30 2.08
CA GLU A 6 -7.52 14.67 2.73
C GLU A 6 -8.42 13.45 2.96
N ARG A 7 -8.16 12.32 2.27
CA ARG A 7 -8.90 11.07 2.47
C ARG A 7 -8.65 10.44 3.85
N TRP A 8 -7.48 10.67 4.44
CA TRP A 8 -7.10 10.17 5.77
C TRP A 8 -6.48 11.31 6.59
N PRO A 9 -7.31 12.22 7.13
CA PRO A 9 -6.82 13.38 7.84
C PRO A 9 -5.97 12.99 9.06
N GLY A 10 -4.73 13.49 9.12
CA GLY A 10 -3.80 13.20 10.20
C GLY A 10 -2.87 12.02 9.95
N GLU A 11 -3.03 11.31 8.82
CA GLU A 11 -2.09 10.27 8.42
C GLU A 11 -0.96 10.82 7.53
N VAL A 12 0.26 10.36 7.80
CA VAL A 12 1.44 10.60 6.97
C VAL A 12 1.94 9.26 6.45
N HIS A 13 1.94 9.09 5.14
CA HIS A 13 2.47 7.92 4.47
C HIS A 13 3.95 8.14 4.16
N ILE A 14 4.78 7.13 4.40
CA ILE A 14 6.22 7.18 4.16
C ILE A 14 6.59 6.11 3.14
N PHE A 15 7.42 6.45 2.16
CA PHE A 15 7.94 5.45 1.23
C PHE A 15 9.05 4.63 1.89
N VAL A 16 8.80 3.35 2.18
CA VAL A 16 9.77 2.46 2.89
C VAL A 16 11.18 2.52 2.30
N ALA A 17 11.32 2.67 0.98
CA ALA A 17 12.60 2.75 0.27
C ALA A 17 13.53 3.91 0.71
N THR A 18 13.04 4.85 1.50
CA THR A 18 13.80 6.02 1.97
C THR A 18 14.30 5.89 3.41
N LEU A 19 14.00 4.79 4.10
CA LEU A 19 14.50 4.52 5.45
C LEU A 19 15.98 4.08 5.40
N ASP A 20 16.69 4.20 6.52
CA ASP A 20 18.08 3.72 6.63
C ASP A 20 18.18 2.19 6.46
N ASP A 21 17.15 1.46 6.89
CA ASP A 21 16.98 0.02 6.67
C ASP A 21 15.59 -0.28 6.07
N PRO A 22 15.45 -0.20 4.73
CA PRO A 22 14.17 -0.48 4.06
C PRO A 22 13.69 -1.92 4.20
N GLU A 23 14.59 -2.88 4.38
CA GLU A 23 14.24 -4.30 4.43
C GLU A 23 13.66 -4.73 5.79
N ALA A 24 13.82 -3.88 6.83
CA ALA A 24 13.20 -4.07 8.13
C ALA A 24 11.66 -4.08 8.08
N LEU A 25 11.06 -3.51 7.03
CA LEU A 25 9.61 -3.48 6.82
C LEU A 25 9.24 -4.22 5.54
N ARG A 26 8.37 -5.22 5.67
CA ARG A 26 7.83 -5.99 4.55
C ARG A 26 6.39 -5.60 4.25
N PRO A 27 5.95 -5.67 2.98
CA PRO A 27 4.54 -5.48 2.65
C PRO A 27 3.70 -6.53 3.39
N GLN A 28 2.50 -6.12 3.82
CA GLN A 28 1.54 -6.99 4.49
C GLN A 28 0.27 -7.20 3.65
N VAL A 29 0.05 -6.36 2.65
CA VAL A 29 -1.15 -6.37 1.81
C VAL A 29 -0.86 -5.65 0.49
N HIS A 30 -1.45 -6.15 -0.59
CA HIS A 30 -1.55 -5.43 -1.86
C HIS A 30 -2.91 -4.73 -1.94
N VAL A 31 -2.89 -3.41 -2.17
CA VAL A 31 -4.10 -2.58 -2.31
C VAL A 31 -4.23 -2.04 -3.73
N ASN A 32 -5.45 -1.68 -4.14
CA ASN A 32 -5.79 -1.26 -5.52
C ASN A 32 -5.52 -2.33 -6.58
N VAL A 33 -5.65 -3.61 -6.20
CA VAL A 33 -5.37 -4.75 -7.08
C VAL A 33 -6.35 -4.84 -8.27
N ALA A 34 -7.51 -4.16 -8.20
CA ALA A 34 -8.43 -4.07 -9.33
C ALA A 34 -7.84 -3.28 -10.52
N GLU A 35 -6.85 -2.41 -10.26
CA GLU A 35 -6.22 -1.55 -11.27
C GLU A 35 -4.94 -2.18 -11.87
N LYS A 36 -4.52 -3.36 -11.40
CA LYS A 36 -3.32 -4.02 -11.92
C LYS A 36 -3.51 -4.41 -13.39
N LEU A 37 -2.45 -4.28 -14.18
CA LEU A 37 -2.43 -4.81 -15.54
C LEU A 37 -2.46 -6.35 -15.50
N ALA A 38 -3.11 -6.96 -16.50
CA ALA A 38 -3.34 -8.41 -16.53
C ALA A 38 -2.07 -9.27 -16.52
N TRP A 39 -0.92 -8.69 -16.89
CA TRP A 39 0.37 -9.39 -16.89
C TRP A 39 1.13 -9.29 -15.56
N ILE A 40 0.62 -8.56 -14.56
CA ILE A 40 1.23 -8.46 -13.22
C ILE A 40 0.77 -9.64 -12.37
N SER A 41 1.74 -10.39 -11.82
CA SER A 41 1.53 -11.48 -10.85
C SER A 41 2.02 -11.07 -9.47
N LEU A 42 1.23 -11.38 -8.43
CA LEU A 42 1.53 -11.08 -7.01
C LEU A 42 1.52 -12.40 -6.24
N ASP A 43 2.65 -13.12 -6.32
CA ASP A 43 2.76 -14.53 -5.92
C ASP A 43 3.40 -14.73 -4.53
N ASP A 44 3.49 -13.66 -3.75
CA ASP A 44 4.05 -13.67 -2.39
C ASP A 44 3.08 -14.21 -1.31
N GLY A 45 1.85 -14.54 -1.70
CA GLY A 45 0.82 -15.07 -0.81
C GLY A 45 0.19 -14.03 0.12
N LEU A 46 0.49 -12.74 -0.05
CA LEU A 46 -0.10 -11.69 0.76
C LEU A 46 -1.57 -11.44 0.39
N PRO A 47 -2.40 -10.98 1.37
CA PRO A 47 -3.75 -10.52 1.09
C PRO A 47 -3.80 -9.49 -0.05
N GLN A 48 -4.82 -9.60 -0.90
CA GLN A 48 -5.04 -8.70 -2.04
C GLN A 48 -6.41 -8.01 -1.90
N LYS A 49 -6.42 -6.68 -1.90
CA LYS A 49 -7.63 -5.84 -1.84
C LYS A 49 -7.87 -5.12 -3.16
N ALA A 50 -9.09 -5.17 -3.67
CA ALA A 50 -9.48 -4.52 -4.92
C ALA A 50 -9.22 -3.01 -4.92
N GLY A 51 -9.47 -2.36 -3.78
CA GLY A 51 -9.19 -0.95 -3.52
C GLY A 51 -9.13 -0.70 -2.01
N PHE A 52 -9.02 0.56 -1.61
CA PHE A 52 -9.34 0.95 -0.23
C PHE A 52 -10.81 0.63 0.07
N ALA A 53 -11.14 0.19 1.29
CA ALA A 53 -12.54 0.11 1.68
C ALA A 53 -13.14 1.53 1.60
N ASP A 54 -14.33 1.64 1.03
CA ASP A 54 -15.08 2.90 1.05
C ASP A 54 -15.56 3.13 2.48
N GLY A 55 -14.77 3.86 3.26
CA GLY A 55 -15.17 4.56 4.49
C GLY A 55 -15.76 3.70 5.61
N ASP A 56 -14.97 2.82 6.23
CA ASP A 56 -15.18 2.51 7.64
C ASP A 56 -14.15 3.30 8.46
N ASP A 57 -14.57 4.50 8.85
CA ASP A 57 -14.16 5.23 10.06
C ASP A 57 -15.42 5.48 10.91
#